data_AF-A0A2S2N3G7-F1
#
_entry.id   AF-A0A2S2N3G7-F1
#
_cell.length_a   1.000
_cell.length_b   1.000
_cell.length_c   1.000
_cell.angle_alpha   90.00
_cell.angle_beta   90.00
_cell.angle_gamma   90.00
#
_symmetry.space_group_name_H-M   'P 1'
#
loop_
_entity.id
_entity.type
_entity.pdbx_description
1 polymer ?
#
loop_
_entity_poly.entity_id
_entity_poly.type
_entity_poly.pdbx_seq_one_letter_code
_entity_poly.pdbx_strand_id
1 'polypeptide(L)'
;MRSGMKSGTRSRTRPESGNSPAGKRRNSGAGRRSRGRRYEDAGPEVQLSEELPESLRRLRPEGSVLRDRFKSLQRRNMIEPRERAKFRRRYRVKYVEKRSFRAVTL
;
A
#
# COMPACT_ATOMS: atom_id res chain seq x y z
N MET A 1 20.19 -77.18 -3.84
CA MET A 1 19.56 -76.27 -2.87
C MET A 1 19.25 -74.95 -3.58
N ARG A 2 18.02 -74.45 -3.43
CA ARG A 2 17.51 -73.21 -4.05
C ARG A 2 17.97 -71.99 -3.26
N SER A 3 18.51 -70.98 -3.93
CA SER A 3 18.47 -69.56 -3.54
C SER A 3 19.14 -68.77 -4.68
N GLY A 4 18.67 -67.63 -5.18
CA GLY A 4 17.51 -66.80 -4.90
C GLY A 4 17.74 -65.54 -5.74
N MET A 5 16.94 -65.32 -6.78
CA MET A 5 16.89 -64.08 -7.55
C MET A 5 16.52 -62.92 -6.63
N LYS A 6 17.22 -61.77 -6.71
CA LYS A 6 16.62 -60.44 -6.49
C LYS A 6 17.24 -59.41 -7.43
N SER A 7 16.56 -59.20 -8.54
CA SER A 7 16.62 -58.01 -9.39
C SER A 7 16.15 -56.79 -8.58
N GLY A 8 17.04 -55.82 -8.38
CA GLY A 8 16.69 -54.52 -7.82
C GLY A 8 16.83 -53.45 -8.89
N THR A 9 15.83 -53.30 -9.76
CA THR A 9 15.71 -52.12 -10.63
C THR A 9 15.41 -50.91 -9.75
N ARG A 10 16.39 -50.00 -9.59
CA ARG A 10 16.13 -48.70 -8.99
C ARG A 10 15.26 -47.89 -9.95
N SER A 11 13.95 -47.88 -9.73
CA SER A 11 13.07 -46.90 -10.35
C SER A 11 13.51 -45.51 -9.88
N ARG A 12 14.10 -44.73 -10.78
CA ARG A 12 14.36 -43.30 -10.55
C ARG A 12 13.00 -42.61 -10.47
N THR A 13 12.51 -42.35 -9.27
CA THR A 13 11.40 -41.42 -9.09
C THR A 13 11.87 -40.02 -9.49
N ARG A 14 11.17 -39.43 -10.43
CA ARG A 14 11.38 -38.04 -10.87
C ARG A 14 11.03 -37.15 -9.68
N PRO A 15 11.93 -36.30 -9.16
CA PRO A 15 11.54 -35.37 -8.11
C PRO A 15 10.48 -34.44 -8.70
N GLU A 16 9.31 -34.39 -8.04
CA GLU A 16 8.29 -33.40 -8.33
C GLU A 16 8.91 -32.02 -8.24
N SER A 17 8.55 -31.15 -9.18
CA SER A 17 8.96 -29.75 -9.22
C SER A 17 8.44 -29.05 -7.97
N GLY A 18 9.21 -29.13 -6.89
CA GLY A 18 8.99 -28.38 -5.66
C GLY A 18 9.00 -26.90 -6.01
N ASN A 19 7.85 -26.27 -5.82
CA ASN A 19 7.67 -24.84 -5.96
C ASN A 19 8.69 -24.16 -5.03
N SER A 20 9.81 -23.71 -5.60
CA SER A 20 10.86 -23.05 -4.85
C SER A 20 10.25 -21.79 -4.25
N PRO A 21 10.35 -21.55 -2.93
CA PRO A 21 9.78 -20.35 -2.34
C PRO A 21 10.48 -19.16 -2.99
N ALA A 22 9.69 -18.36 -3.71
CA ALA A 22 10.14 -17.16 -4.40
C ALA A 22 11.04 -16.38 -3.44
N GLY A 23 12.33 -16.30 -3.79
CA GLY A 23 13.36 -15.66 -2.98
C GLY A 23 12.82 -14.32 -2.48
N LYS A 24 12.68 -14.19 -1.17
CA LYS A 24 12.26 -12.96 -0.51
C LYS A 24 13.28 -11.90 -0.92
N ARG A 25 12.98 -11.14 -1.97
CA ARG A 25 13.82 -10.03 -2.42
C ARG A 25 13.90 -9.10 -1.22
N ARG A 26 15.06 -9.12 -0.54
CA ARG A 26 15.35 -8.20 0.56
C ARG A 26 15.20 -6.82 -0.05
N ASN A 27 14.10 -6.15 0.28
CA ASN A 27 13.86 -4.79 -0.14
C ASN A 27 14.94 -3.96 0.57
N SER A 28 16.06 -3.73 -0.13
CA SER A 28 17.15 -2.82 0.24
C SER A 28 16.64 -1.39 0.15
N GLY A 29 15.62 -1.10 0.94
CA GLY A 29 14.92 0.16 1.05
C GLY A 29 14.60 0.41 2.52
N ALA A 30 15.56 0.15 3.41
CA ALA A 30 15.57 0.75 4.73
C ALA A 30 15.88 2.25 4.58
N GLY A 31 14.95 2.95 3.90
CA GLY A 31 14.99 4.37 3.63
C GLY A 31 14.84 5.12 4.94
N ARG A 32 15.85 5.93 5.22
CA ARG A 32 16.01 6.81 6.38
C ARG A 32 14.68 7.37 6.91
N ARG A 33 14.52 7.22 8.23
CA ARG A 33 13.43 7.80 9.04
C ARG A 33 13.32 9.30 8.74
N SER A 34 12.28 9.71 8.02
CA SER A 34 11.90 11.13 7.99
C SER A 34 11.24 11.48 9.32
N ARG A 35 11.58 12.65 9.85
CA ARG A 35 11.36 13.07 11.24
C ARG A 35 9.89 12.85 11.68
N GLY A 36 9.65 11.75 12.40
CA GLY A 36 8.40 11.50 13.12
C GLY A 36 7.41 10.50 12.51
N ARG A 37 7.46 10.18 11.20
CA ARG A 37 6.48 9.25 10.58
C ARG A 37 7.14 8.21 9.68
N ARG A 38 6.69 6.96 9.82
CA ARG A 38 7.13 5.83 8.99
C ARG A 38 6.22 5.72 7.76
N TYR A 39 6.78 5.32 6.62
CA TYR A 39 5.98 4.96 5.45
C TYR A 39 5.09 3.76 5.77
N GLU A 40 3.80 3.89 5.49
CA GLU A 40 2.82 2.80 5.53
C GLU A 40 2.52 2.39 4.10
N ASP A 41 2.58 1.08 3.83
CA ASP A 41 2.31 0.56 2.50
C ASP A 41 0.83 0.66 2.15
N ALA A 42 0.52 0.75 0.86
CA ALA A 42 -0.87 0.74 0.42
C ALA A 42 -1.47 -0.66 0.64
N GLY A 43 -2.69 -0.72 1.19
CA GLY A 43 -3.44 -1.97 1.30
C GLY A 43 -3.84 -2.51 -0.08
N PRO A 44 -4.15 -3.81 -0.19
CA PRO A 44 -4.61 -4.40 -1.45
C PRO A 44 -5.99 -3.84 -1.82
N GLU A 45 -6.09 -3.24 -3.01
CA GLU A 45 -7.36 -2.83 -3.64
C GLU A 45 -7.88 -4.03 -4.45
N VAL A 46 -8.60 -4.93 -3.78
CA VAL A 46 -9.14 -6.16 -4.39
C VAL A 46 -10.66 -6.23 -4.21
N GLN A 47 -11.35 -6.60 -5.27
CA GLN A 47 -12.78 -6.94 -5.21
C GLN A 47 -12.97 -8.37 -4.73
N LEU A 48 -14.06 -8.61 -4.02
CA LEU A 48 -14.48 -9.95 -3.64
C LEU A 48 -15.27 -10.60 -4.80
N SER A 49 -15.30 -11.94 -4.81
CA SER A 49 -15.97 -12.72 -5.87
C SER A 49 -17.46 -12.38 -6.05
N GLU A 50 -18.12 -11.91 -4.99
CA GLU A 50 -19.52 -11.51 -4.99
C GLU A 50 -19.76 -10.11 -5.59
N GLU A 51 -18.72 -9.27 -5.62
CA GLU A 51 -18.78 -7.89 -6.14
C GLU A 51 -18.31 -7.81 -7.61
N LEU A 52 -17.68 -8.88 -8.10
CA LEU A 52 -17.15 -8.97 -9.46
C LEU A 52 -18.31 -9.12 -10.47
N PRO A 53 -18.47 -8.17 -11.40
CA PRO A 53 -19.48 -8.29 -12.44
C PRO A 53 -19.12 -9.37 -13.45
N GLU A 54 -20.13 -10.06 -13.97
CA GLU A 54 -20.00 -11.09 -15.01
C GLU A 54 -19.34 -10.58 -16.31
N SER A 55 -19.30 -9.25 -16.51
CA SER A 55 -18.72 -8.62 -17.70
C SER A 55 -17.73 -7.52 -17.33
N LEU A 56 -16.54 -7.59 -17.94
CA LEU A 56 -15.46 -6.61 -17.78
C LEU A 56 -15.85 -5.19 -18.20
N ARG A 57 -16.86 -5.02 -19.07
CA ARG A 57 -17.36 -3.69 -19.48
C ARG A 57 -18.15 -2.98 -18.38
N ARG A 58 -18.74 -3.76 -17.46
CA ARG A 58 -19.46 -3.23 -16.29
C ARG A 58 -18.54 -3.04 -15.09
N LEU A 59 -17.31 -3.54 -15.16
CA LEU A 59 -16.32 -3.42 -14.11
C LEU A 59 -15.93 -1.96 -13.92
N ARG A 60 -16.14 -1.44 -12.72
CA ARG A 60 -15.59 -0.16 -12.34
C ARG A 60 -14.09 -0.34 -12.08
N PRO A 61 -13.24 0.52 -12.66
CA PRO A 61 -11.82 0.47 -12.36
C PRO A 61 -11.63 0.77 -10.88
N GLU A 62 -10.93 -0.14 -10.21
CA GLU A 62 -10.61 0.00 -8.79
C GLU A 62 -9.40 0.92 -8.60
N GLY A 63 -9.41 1.57 -7.43
CA GLY A 63 -8.27 2.31 -6.97
C GLY A 63 -8.11 3.72 -7.56
N SER A 64 -7.07 4.39 -7.08
CA SER A 64 -6.70 5.73 -7.54
C SER A 64 -5.25 5.76 -7.94
N VAL A 65 -4.99 5.97 -9.23
CA VAL A 65 -3.63 6.10 -9.78
C VAL A 65 -2.84 7.17 -9.04
N LEU A 66 -3.48 8.28 -8.65
CA LEU A 66 -2.81 9.35 -7.91
C LEU A 66 -2.34 8.89 -6.52
N ARG A 67 -3.14 8.07 -5.83
CA ARG A 67 -2.78 7.52 -4.52
C ARG A 67 -1.62 6.53 -4.63
N ASP A 68 -1.66 5.65 -5.63
CA ASP A 68 -0.58 4.69 -5.90
C ASP A 68 0.73 5.41 -6.27
N ARG A 69 0.67 6.41 -7.16
CA ARG A 69 1.86 7.21 -7.51
C ARG A 69 2.41 7.97 -6.30
N PHE A 70 1.56 8.55 -5.47
CA PHE A 70 1.99 9.23 -4.25
C PHE A 70 2.70 8.29 -3.28
N LYS A 71 2.14 7.09 -3.03
CA LYS A 71 2.78 6.06 -2.20
C LYS A 71 4.08 5.54 -2.80
N SER A 72 4.15 5.38 -4.13
CA SER A 72 5.38 5.04 -4.85
C SER A 72 6.47 6.11 -4.71
N LEU A 73 6.11 7.40 -4.73
CA LEU A 73 7.05 8.50 -4.48
C LEU A 73 7.55 8.50 -3.03
N GLN A 74 6.68 8.17 -2.06
CA GLN A 74 7.06 8.02 -0.66
C GLN A 74 8.00 6.82 -0.44
N ARG A 75 7.69 5.66 -1.05
CA ARG A 75 8.51 4.45 -1.00
C ARG A 75 9.91 4.68 -1.58
N ARG A 76 10.04 5.53 -2.60
CA ARG A 76 11.31 5.94 -3.21
C ARG A 76 12.05 7.03 -2.43
N ASN A 77 11.53 7.47 -1.28
CA ASN A 77 12.04 8.59 -0.48
C ASN A 77 12.16 9.91 -1.24
N MET A 78 11.42 10.11 -2.34
CA MET A 78 11.36 11.40 -3.04
C MET A 78 10.40 12.36 -2.34
N ILE A 79 9.39 11.81 -1.67
CA ILE A 79 8.44 12.57 -0.85
C ILE A 79 8.47 11.99 0.55
N GLU A 80 8.62 12.84 1.56
CA GLU A 80 8.54 12.39 2.94
C GLU A 80 7.11 11.96 3.30
N PRO A 81 6.92 10.85 4.02
CA PRO A 81 5.64 10.52 4.64
C PRO A 81 5.25 11.63 5.63
N ARG A 82 4.29 12.47 5.24
CA ARG A 82 3.77 13.58 6.05
C ARG A 82 2.26 13.64 6.00
N GLU A 83 1.65 14.07 7.10
CA GLU A 83 0.25 14.48 7.08
C GLU A 83 0.14 15.89 6.50
N ARG A 84 -0.97 16.17 5.81
CA ARG A 84 -1.24 17.51 5.27
C ARG A 84 -1.35 18.49 6.44
N ALA A 85 -0.48 19.49 6.45
CA ALA A 85 -0.55 20.58 7.42
C ALA A 85 -1.89 21.30 7.28
N LYS A 86 -2.67 21.34 8.37
CA LYS A 86 -3.89 22.15 8.44
C LYS A 86 -3.49 23.55 8.87
N PHE A 87 -3.86 24.55 8.08
CA PHE A 87 -3.72 25.95 8.48
C PHE A 87 -4.73 26.24 9.60
N ARG A 88 -4.30 26.05 10.85
CA ARG A 88 -5.08 26.44 12.03
C ARG A 88 -4.37 27.60 12.71
N ARG A 89 -5.13 28.67 12.97
CA ARG A 89 -4.63 29.80 13.77
C ARG A 89 -4.49 29.33 15.22
N ARG A 90 -3.36 29.64 15.86
CA ARG A 90 -3.15 29.35 17.30
C ARG A 90 -4.10 30.15 18.19
N TYR A 91 -4.45 31.37 17.77
CA TYR A 91 -5.29 32.28 18.55
C TYR A 91 -6.59 32.63 17.83
N ARG A 92 -7.65 32.81 18.61
CA ARG A 92 -8.95 33.24 18.11
C ARG A 92 -8.87 34.68 17.61
N VAL A 93 -9.46 34.93 16.44
CA VAL A 93 -9.62 36.28 15.90
C VAL A 93 -10.66 37.00 16.75
N LYS A 94 -10.31 38.15 17.30
CA LYS A 94 -11.31 39.07 17.85
C LYS A 94 -11.89 39.86 16.69
N TYR A 95 -13.15 39.65 16.37
CA TYR A 95 -13.88 40.51 15.45
C TYR A 95 -14.31 41.75 16.21
N VAL A 96 -13.95 42.93 15.70
CA VAL A 96 -14.34 44.22 16.25
C VAL A 96 -14.99 45.00 15.13
N GLU A 97 -16.17 45.55 15.40
CA GLU A 97 -16.84 46.45 14.47
C GLU A 97 -16.02 47.71 14.25
N LYS A 98 -15.95 48.19 13.01
CA LYS A 98 -15.27 49.44 12.70
C LYS A 98 -16.01 50.61 13.36
N ARG A 99 -15.26 51.61 13.82
CA ARG A 99 -15.80 52.78 14.54
C ARG A 99 -16.90 53.51 13.75
N SER A 100 -16.80 53.54 12.43
CA SER A 100 -17.76 54.17 11.52
C SER A 100 -19.18 53.60 11.63
N PHE A 101 -19.34 52.33 12.02
CA PHE A 101 -20.66 51.71 12.14
C PHE A 101 -21.30 51.91 13.51
N ARG A 102 -20.52 52.22 14.55
CA ARG A 102 -21.04 52.49 15.90
C ARG A 102 -21.79 53.81 15.99
N ALA A 103 -21.40 54.79 15.17
CA ALA A 103 -21.96 56.14 15.19
C ALA A 103 -23.30 56.27 14.43
N VAL A 104 -23.71 55.23 13.69
CA VAL A 104 -24.88 55.28 12.78
C VAL A 104 -26.10 54.54 13.38
N THR A 105 -26.01 54.08 14.62
CA THR A 105 -27.15 53.46 15.32
C THR A 105 -28.14 54.55 15.74
N LEU A 106 -29.33 54.54 15.11
CA LEU A 106 -30.49 55.39 15.38
C LEU A 106 -31.13 55.09 16.74
#